data_AF-A0A7V7UVM7-F1
#
_entry.id   AF-A0A7V7UVM7-F1
#
_cell.length_a   1.000
_cell.length_b   1.000
_cell.length_c   1.000
_cell.angle_alpha   90.00
_cell.angle_beta   90.00
_cell.angle_gamma   90.00
#
_symmetry.space_group_name_H-M   'P 1'
#
loop_
_entity.id
_entity.type
_entity.pdbx_description
1 polymer ?
#
loop_
_entity_poly.entity_id
_entity_poly.type
_entity_poly.pdbx_seq_one_letter_code
_entity_poly.pdbx_strand_id
1 'polypeptide(L)'
;MSDNERKNVAKMQTSYVKQREDATISANRKRKLLFRRLAAFFIVAATVSIFMITTLVSQSAALDEKLAEKKKLEDELAGLEKEQVVLEEEIVKLNDDEYIAKLARKDYYLSDKSETIFVLPETEEEQNKEKEKEKEKDAE
;
A
#
# COMPACT_ATOMS: atom_id res chain seq x y z
N MET A 1 32.10 -48.57 2.40
CA MET A 1 33.30 -48.86 3.22
C MET A 1 32.86 -49.45 4.54
N SER A 2 33.63 -50.42 5.00
CA SER A 2 33.38 -51.37 6.09
C SER A 2 33.63 -50.73 7.47
N ASP A 3 32.76 -51.04 8.43
CA ASP A 3 33.12 -51.06 9.86
C ASP A 3 32.30 -52.14 10.57
N ASN A 4 32.79 -53.37 10.48
CA ASN A 4 32.30 -54.51 11.26
C ASN A 4 33.47 -55.08 12.06
N GLU A 5 34.06 -54.27 12.94
CA GLU A 5 34.98 -54.78 13.97
C GLU A 5 34.16 -55.37 15.13
N ARG A 6 33.89 -56.67 15.04
CA ARG A 6 33.42 -57.44 16.20
C ARG A 6 34.57 -57.57 17.19
N LYS A 7 34.60 -56.70 18.19
CA LYS A 7 35.51 -56.83 19.35
C LYS A 7 35.11 -58.07 20.16
N ASN A 8 35.70 -59.21 19.81
CA ASN A 8 35.57 -60.50 20.51
C ASN A 8 36.40 -60.52 21.79
N VAL A 9 36.12 -59.61 22.73
CA VAL A 9 36.79 -59.60 24.04
C VAL A 9 35.72 -59.75 25.11
N ALA A 10 35.87 -60.77 25.96
CA ALA A 10 34.92 -61.06 27.02
C ALA A 10 34.85 -59.88 28.01
N LYS A 11 33.65 -59.33 28.19
CA LYS A 11 33.41 -58.26 29.18
C LYS A 11 33.71 -58.78 30.59
N MET A 12 34.36 -57.97 31.41
CA MET A 12 34.59 -58.29 32.82
C MET A 12 33.26 -58.41 33.57
N GLN A 13 32.96 -59.61 34.08
CA GLN A 13 31.77 -59.93 34.85
C GLN A 13 31.94 -59.50 36.32
N THR A 14 32.07 -58.19 36.57
CA THR A 14 32.13 -57.63 37.93
C THR A 14 30.93 -56.72 38.22
N SER A 15 30.47 -56.73 39.47
CA SER A 15 29.32 -55.95 39.92
C SER A 15 29.48 -54.44 39.69
N TYR A 16 30.73 -53.94 39.78
CA TYR A 16 31.06 -52.53 39.54
C TYR A 16 30.87 -52.12 38.07
N VAL A 17 31.36 -52.94 37.13
CA VAL A 17 31.24 -52.68 35.68
C VAL A 17 29.77 -52.71 35.27
N LYS A 18 29.00 -53.67 35.80
CA LYS A 18 27.55 -53.75 35.56
C LYS A 18 26.80 -52.51 36.07
N GLN A 19 27.07 -52.05 37.29
CA GLN A 19 26.46 -50.84 37.84
C GLN A 19 26.80 -49.58 37.02
N ARG A 20 28.05 -49.45 36.56
CA ARG A 20 28.47 -48.32 35.72
C ARG A 20 27.82 -48.36 34.33
N GLU A 21 27.72 -49.53 33.71
CA GLU A 21 26.99 -49.71 32.44
C GLU A 21 25.51 -49.32 32.61
N ASP A 22 24.83 -49.81 33.64
CA ASP A 22 23.42 -49.48 33.92
C ASP A 22 23.20 -47.98 34.18
N ALA A 23 24.13 -47.33 34.89
CA ALA A 23 24.11 -45.88 35.11
C ALA A 23 24.26 -45.10 33.79
N THR A 24 25.18 -45.50 32.91
CA THR A 24 25.37 -44.83 31.60
C THR A 24 24.21 -45.08 30.65
N ILE A 25 23.64 -46.29 30.63
CA ILE A 25 22.50 -46.65 29.81
C ILE A 25 21.25 -45.86 30.25
N SER A 26 21.00 -45.75 31.56
CA SER A 26 19.88 -44.97 32.09
C SER A 26 20.05 -43.46 31.84
N ALA A 27 21.26 -42.91 31.96
CA ALA A 27 21.57 -41.52 31.62
C ALA A 27 21.32 -41.23 30.13
N ASN A 28 21.76 -42.11 29.23
CA ASN A 28 21.53 -41.97 27.79
C ASN A 28 20.04 -42.10 27.42
N ARG A 29 19.28 -42.99 28.07
CA ARG A 29 17.82 -43.07 27.91
C ARG A 29 17.14 -41.75 28.31
N LYS A 30 17.52 -41.19 29.47
CA LYS A 30 17.00 -39.89 29.94
C LYS A 30 17.31 -38.78 28.94
N ARG A 31 18.55 -38.69 28.46
CA ARG A 31 18.96 -37.68 27.45
C ARG A 31 18.19 -37.81 26.14
N LYS A 32 17.95 -39.03 25.65
CA LYS A 32 17.16 -39.29 24.43
C LYS A 32 15.71 -38.84 24.59
N LEU A 33 15.09 -39.08 25.75
CA LEU A 33 13.73 -38.62 26.05
C LEU A 33 13.65 -37.09 26.12
N LEU A 34 14.66 -36.44 26.71
CA LEU A 34 14.75 -34.97 26.74
C LEU A 34 14.86 -34.38 25.33
N PHE A 35 15.76 -34.89 24.49
CA PHE A 35 15.86 -34.43 23.10
C PHE A 35 14.58 -34.67 22.30
N ARG A 36 13.88 -35.79 22.54
CA ARG A 36 12.60 -36.06 21.88
C ARG A 36 11.55 -35.02 22.27
N ARG A 37 11.50 -34.62 23.54
CA ARG A 37 10.60 -33.56 24.02
C ARG A 37 10.99 -32.20 23.45
N LEU A 38 12.28 -31.88 23.42
CA LEU A 38 12.79 -30.62 22.86
C LEU A 38 12.50 -30.52 21.36
N ALA A 39 12.70 -31.60 20.60
CA ALA A 39 12.40 -31.65 19.18
C ALA A 39 10.91 -31.44 18.91
N ALA A 40 10.02 -32.04 19.71
CA ALA A 40 8.58 -31.80 19.60
C ALA A 40 8.22 -30.33 19.83
N PHE A 41 8.79 -29.69 20.87
CA PHE A 41 8.60 -28.25 21.09
C PHE A 41 9.15 -27.40 19.95
N PHE A 42 10.32 -27.75 19.41
CA PHE A 42 10.90 -27.04 18.29
C PHE A 42 10.03 -27.12 17.03
N ILE A 43 9.44 -28.28 16.74
CA ILE A 43 8.51 -28.44 15.62
C ILE A 43 7.30 -27.52 15.80
N VAL A 44 6.70 -27.51 16.99
CA VAL A 44 5.55 -26.63 17.29
C VAL A 44 5.95 -25.15 17.14
N ALA A 45 7.08 -24.74 17.74
CA ALA A 45 7.58 -23.39 17.62
C ALA A 45 7.83 -23.00 16.15
N ALA A 46 8.47 -23.87 15.37
CA ALA A 46 8.72 -23.65 13.96
C ALA A 46 7.42 -23.50 13.16
N THR A 47 6.39 -24.33 13.43
CA THR A 47 5.09 -24.18 12.76
C THR A 47 4.43 -22.83 13.06
N VAL A 48 4.48 -22.38 14.31
CA VAL A 48 3.93 -21.07 14.71
C VAL A 48 4.73 -19.93 14.08
N SER A 49 6.06 -20.03 14.07
CA SER A 49 6.92 -19.03 13.43
C SER A 49 6.68 -18.93 11.94
N ILE A 50 6.56 -20.06 11.22
CA ILE A 50 6.25 -20.06 9.79
C ILE A 50 4.89 -19.40 9.55
N PHE A 51 3.86 -19.79 10.31
CA PHE A 51 2.54 -19.16 10.21
C PHE A 51 2.63 -17.64 10.42
N MET A 52 3.29 -17.19 11.48
CA MET A 52 3.46 -15.76 11.77
C MET A 52 4.20 -15.01 10.66
N ILE A 53 5.30 -15.57 10.14
CA ILE A 53 6.05 -14.98 9.02
C ILE A 53 5.15 -14.86 7.78
N THR A 54 4.42 -15.92 7.43
CA THR A 54 3.52 -15.88 6.26
C THR A 54 2.42 -14.83 6.42
N THR A 55 1.86 -14.67 7.62
CA THR A 55 0.86 -13.63 7.89
C THR A 55 1.45 -12.21 7.85
N LEU A 56 2.69 -12.03 8.30
CA LEU A 56 3.36 -10.72 8.26
C LEU A 56 3.68 -10.31 6.82
N VAL A 57 4.17 -11.24 6.00
CA VAL A 57 4.49 -10.96 4.58
C VAL A 57 3.23 -10.68 3.77
N SER A 58 2.12 -11.41 4.01
CA SER A 58 0.86 -11.12 3.32
C SER A 58 0.27 -9.78 3.75
N GLN A 59 0.41 -9.41 5.02
CA GLN A 59 -0.02 -8.11 5.53
C GLN A 59 0.81 -6.96 4.99
N SER A 60 2.13 -7.11 4.82
CA SER A 60 2.97 -6.03 4.29
C SER A 60 2.63 -5.68 2.84
N ALA A 61 2.41 -6.69 1.99
CA ALA A 61 2.02 -6.45 0.60
C ALA A 61 0.65 -5.74 0.50
N ALA A 62 -0.32 -6.18 1.30
CA ALA A 62 -1.63 -5.53 1.37
C ALA A 62 -1.53 -4.11 1.96
N LEU A 63 -0.61 -3.87 2.89
CA LEU A 63 -0.42 -2.57 3.51
C LEU A 63 0.11 -1.53 2.52
N ASP A 64 1.10 -1.90 1.70
CA ASP A 64 1.65 -0.98 0.69
C ASP A 64 0.60 -0.59 -0.36
N GLU A 65 -0.20 -1.56 -0.82
CA GLU A 65 -1.32 -1.30 -1.72
C GLU A 65 -2.34 -0.36 -1.09
N LYS A 66 -2.72 -0.60 0.18
CA LYS A 66 -3.66 0.24 0.92
C LYS A 66 -3.13 1.65 1.17
N LEU A 67 -1.82 1.81 1.39
CA LEU A 67 -1.19 3.12 1.54
C LEU A 67 -1.20 3.91 0.22
N ALA A 68 -0.93 3.25 -0.90
CA ALA A 68 -0.99 3.87 -2.22
C ALA A 68 -2.43 4.27 -2.58
N GLU A 69 -3.40 3.39 -2.34
CA GLU A 69 -4.83 3.66 -2.53
C GLU A 69 -5.30 4.84 -1.68
N LYS A 70 -4.92 4.84 -0.39
CA LYS A 70 -5.21 5.94 0.53
C LYS A 70 -4.67 7.27 0.02
N LYS A 71 -3.40 7.31 -0.41
CA LYS A 71 -2.79 8.53 -0.93
C LYS A 71 -3.54 9.05 -2.17
N LYS A 72 -3.90 8.16 -3.10
CA LYS A 72 -4.67 8.53 -4.29
C LYS A 72 -6.03 9.14 -3.92
N LEU A 73 -6.73 8.53 -2.97
CA LEU A 73 -8.02 9.03 -2.48
C LEU A 73 -7.89 10.37 -1.75
N GLU A 74 -6.82 10.59 -0.98
CA GLU A 74 -6.53 11.88 -0.36
C GLU A 74 -6.27 12.97 -1.41
N ASP A 75 -5.52 12.66 -2.46
CA ASP A 75 -5.25 13.59 -3.57
C ASP A 75 -6.54 13.92 -4.35
N GLU A 76 -7.39 12.91 -4.61
CA GLU A 76 -8.68 13.08 -5.28
C GLU A 76 -9.64 13.93 -4.44
N LEU A 77 -9.73 13.66 -3.14
CA LEU A 77 -10.56 14.43 -2.21
C LEU A 77 -10.10 15.89 -2.14
N ALA A 78 -8.80 16.15 -2.07
CA ALA A 78 -8.27 17.51 -2.09
C ALA A 78 -8.54 18.24 -3.41
N GLY A 79 -8.62 17.50 -4.53
CA GLY A 79 -9.06 18.04 -5.83
C GLY A 79 -10.53 18.44 -5.80
N LEU A 80 -11.39 17.53 -5.35
CA LEU A 80 -12.84 17.75 -5.25
C LEU A 80 -13.21 18.88 -4.28
N GLU A 81 -12.50 19.01 -3.15
CA GLU A 81 -12.73 20.12 -2.22
C GLU A 81 -12.41 21.48 -2.85
N LYS A 82 -11.35 21.57 -3.66
CA LYS A 82 -11.02 22.81 -4.39
C LYS A 82 -12.09 23.13 -5.43
N GLU A 83 -12.53 22.13 -6.18
CA GLU A 83 -13.58 22.29 -7.17
C GLU A 83 -14.89 22.73 -6.49
N GLN A 84 -15.23 22.14 -5.36
CA GLN A 84 -16.38 22.54 -4.56
C GLN A 84 -16.31 24.01 -4.15
N VAL A 85 -15.17 24.50 -3.66
CA VAL A 85 -15.01 25.91 -3.29
C VAL A 85 -15.18 26.84 -4.50
N VAL A 86 -14.58 26.48 -5.65
CA VAL A 86 -14.72 27.27 -6.88
C VAL A 86 -16.18 27.32 -7.33
N LEU A 87 -16.88 26.18 -7.33
CA LEU A 87 -18.29 26.10 -7.69
C LEU A 87 -19.17 26.88 -6.71
N GLU A 88 -18.87 26.85 -5.42
CA GLU A 88 -19.60 27.62 -4.40
C GLU A 88 -19.42 29.13 -4.60
N GLU A 89 -18.20 29.59 -4.89
CA GLU A 89 -17.96 30.98 -5.27
C GLU A 89 -18.70 31.37 -6.55
N GLU A 90 -18.74 30.48 -7.54
CA GLU A 90 -19.45 30.72 -8.79
C GLU A 90 -20.96 30.80 -8.57
N ILE A 91 -21.54 29.95 -7.72
CA ILE A 91 -22.94 30.04 -7.30
C ILE A 91 -23.22 31.39 -6.65
N VAL A 92 -22.36 31.87 -5.75
CA VAL A 92 -22.53 33.18 -5.11
C VAL A 92 -22.48 34.30 -6.15
N LYS A 93 -21.51 34.28 -7.07
CA LYS A 93 -21.40 35.26 -8.16
C LYS A 93 -22.62 35.23 -9.07
N LEU A 94 -23.12 34.05 -9.44
CA LEU A 94 -24.29 33.89 -10.31
C LEU A 94 -25.62 34.25 -9.63
N ASN A 95 -25.66 34.40 -8.31
CA ASN A 95 -26.82 34.97 -7.61
C ASN A 95 -26.77 36.51 -7.48
N ASP A 96 -25.70 37.15 -7.94
CA ASP A 96 -25.55 38.61 -7.93
C ASP A 96 -25.92 39.21 -9.30
N ASP A 97 -27.00 40.00 -9.32
CA ASP A 97 -27.50 40.69 -10.52
C ASP A 97 -26.42 41.57 -11.19
N GLU A 98 -25.50 42.17 -10.42
CA GLU A 98 -24.43 43.01 -10.97
C GLU A 98 -23.39 42.16 -11.72
N TYR A 99 -23.11 40.96 -11.21
CA TYR A 99 -22.23 40.01 -11.89
C TYR A 99 -22.87 39.45 -13.16
N ILE A 100 -24.17 39.10 -13.12
CA ILE A 100 -24.93 38.69 -14.32
C ILE A 100 -24.92 39.79 -15.37
N ALA A 101 -25.13 41.06 -14.98
CA ALA A 101 -25.08 42.19 -15.91
C ALA A 101 -23.68 42.36 -16.53
N LYS A 102 -22.59 42.17 -15.77
CA LYS A 102 -21.22 42.15 -16.31
C LYS A 102 -21.01 41.01 -17.29
N LEU A 103 -21.52 39.82 -16.99
CA LEU A 103 -21.44 38.66 -17.88
C LEU A 103 -22.20 38.91 -19.19
N ALA A 104 -23.41 39.46 -19.13
CA ALA A 104 -24.21 39.83 -20.28
C ALA A 104 -23.52 40.89 -21.16
N ARG A 105 -22.88 41.89 -20.55
CA ARG A 105 -22.04 42.87 -21.27
C ARG A 105 -20.86 42.21 -21.97
N LYS A 106 -20.16 41.29 -21.31
CA LYS A 106 -18.93 40.64 -21.80
C LYS A 106 -19.20 39.62 -22.90
N ASP A 107 -20.16 38.71 -22.68
CA ASP A 107 -20.37 37.54 -23.54
C ASP A 107 -21.48 37.75 -24.57
N TYR A 108 -22.43 38.64 -24.31
CA TYR A 108 -23.60 38.87 -25.16
C TYR A 108 -23.69 40.30 -25.71
N TYR A 109 -22.69 41.15 -25.43
CA TYR A 109 -22.67 42.56 -25.84
C TYR A 109 -23.97 43.30 -25.47
N LEU A 110 -24.56 42.97 -24.32
CA LEU A 110 -25.76 43.63 -23.82
C LEU A 110 -25.36 44.90 -23.07
N SER A 111 -26.02 46.03 -23.32
CA SER A 111 -25.73 47.30 -22.63
C SER A 111 -27.01 47.95 -22.11
N ASP A 112 -26.93 48.65 -20.99
CA ASP A 112 -28.09 49.37 -20.45
C ASP A 112 -28.36 50.67 -21.25
N LYS A 113 -29.50 51.32 -21.00
CA LYS A 113 -29.94 52.50 -21.78
C LYS A 113 -28.95 53.68 -21.77
N SER A 114 -28.05 53.74 -20.79
CA SER A 114 -27.02 54.79 -20.65
C SER A 114 -25.61 54.33 -21.05
N GLU A 115 -25.45 53.16 -21.65
CA GLU A 115 -24.15 52.58 -22.04
C GLU A 115 -24.00 52.56 -23.58
N THR A 116 -22.76 52.59 -24.09
CA THR A 116 -22.46 52.55 -25.54
C THR A 116 -21.44 51.45 -25.82
N ILE A 117 -21.75 50.55 -26.75
CA ILE A 117 -20.91 49.41 -27.12
C ILE A 117 -19.94 49.83 -28.21
N PHE A 118 -18.65 49.57 -28.02
CA PHE A 118 -17.61 49.74 -29.04
C PHE A 118 -17.11 48.37 -29.46
N VAL A 119 -17.32 48.02 -30.73
CA VAL A 119 -16.73 46.81 -31.33
C VAL A 119 -15.37 47.19 -31.88
N LEU A 120 -14.29 46.70 -31.27
CA LEU A 120 -12.95 46.86 -31.82
C LEU A 120 -12.75 45.84 -32.95
N PRO A 121 -12.06 46.19 -34.05
CA PRO A 121 -11.62 45.20 -35.02
C PRO A 121 -10.66 44.23 -34.32
N GLU A 122 -10.92 42.93 -34.44
CA GLU A 122 -10.07 41.90 -33.87
C GLU A 122 -8.62 42.09 -34.29
N THR A 123 -7.73 42.09 -33.30
CA THR A 123 -6.30 42.11 -33.57
C THR A 123 -5.84 40.70 -33.98
N GLU A 124 -4.82 40.60 -34.83
CA GLU A 124 -4.32 39.31 -35.36
C GLU A 124 -3.95 38.31 -34.24
N GLU A 125 -3.66 38.79 -33.03
CA GLU A 125 -3.37 37.97 -31.85
C GLU A 125 -4.62 37.27 -31.26
N GLU A 126 -5.79 37.89 -31.33
CA GLU A 126 -7.05 37.32 -30.85
C GLU A 126 -7.57 36.26 -31.82
N GLN A 127 -7.42 36.50 -33.13
CA GLN A 127 -7.75 35.54 -34.18
C GLN A 127 -6.90 34.27 -34.13
N ASN A 128 -5.63 34.37 -33.70
CA ASN A 128 -4.78 33.19 -33.52
C ASN A 128 -5.17 32.39 -32.28
N LYS A 129 -5.58 33.06 -31.19
CA LYS A 129 -6.04 32.39 -29.96
C LYS A 129 -7.37 31.65 -30.14
N GLU A 130 -8.28 32.17 -30.96
CA GLU A 130 -9.53 31.46 -31.28
C GLU A 130 -9.31 30.24 -32.18
N LYS A 131 -8.43 30.35 -33.18
CA LYS A 131 -8.05 29.23 -34.06
C LYS A 131 -7.31 28.11 -33.33
N GLU A 132 -6.56 28.42 -32.28
CA GLU A 132 -5.92 27.41 -31.42
C GLU A 132 -6.93 26.68 -30.55
N LYS A 133 -7.92 27.39 -29.99
CA LYS A 133 -9.00 26.79 -29.19
C LYS A 133 -9.96 25.92 -30.00
N GLU A 134 -10.18 26.21 -31.28
CA GLU A 134 -10.96 25.33 -32.17
C GLU A 134 -10.21 24.05 -32.50
N LYS A 135 -8.90 24.12 -32.77
CA LYS A 135 -8.07 22.94 -33.09
C LYS A 135 -7.91 21.97 -31.92
N GLU A 136 -7.97 22.47 -30.68
CA GLU A 136 -7.86 21.63 -29.48
C GLU A 136 -9.17 20.88 -29.19
N LYS A 137 -10.32 21.42 -29.62
CA LYS A 137 -11.63 20.75 -29.51
C LYS A 137 -11.87 19.67 -30.58
N ASP A 138 -11.23 19.79 -31.73
CA ASP A 138 -11.33 18.79 -32.82
C ASP A 138 -10.33 17.63 -32.67
N ALA A 139 -9.43 17.71 -31.68
CA ALA A 139 -8.38 16.72 -31.41
C ALA A 139 -8.72 15.74 -30.26
N GLU A 140 -9.87 15.92 -29.61
CA GLU A 140 -10.47 14.99 -28.63
C GLU A 140 -11.63 14.21 -29.25
#